data_AF-A0A6N7JTC4-F1
#
_entry.id   AF-A0A6N7JTC4-F1
#
_cell.length_a   1.000
_cell.length_b   1.000
_cell.length_c   1.000
_cell.angle_alpha   90.00
_cell.angle_beta   90.00
_cell.angle_gamma   90.00
#
_symmetry.space_group_name_H-M   'P 1'
#
loop_
_entity.id
_entity.type
_entity.pdbx_description
1 polymer ?
#
loop_
_entity_poly.entity_id
_entity_poly.type
_entity_poly.pdbx_seq_one_letter_code
_entity_poly.pdbx_strand_id
1 'polypeptide(L)'
;MNEQVAWWPDLVAVGPAAGLGATTEGGDGTESHVRRVRHLADRIDGTTVFSLSRPEQLLLWSARRWRHGRFRWDQVEAEFKRLLPGGWADAILGWEDALEQLHHYPSSRPEIGNGCITTLSQDERALLTLVAGLQRPRLVVGDLLLARLATPGMRLELITTLRAVAIIFAMGGLLLPLRARAPGAAQGQPVPPLRLVR
;
A
#
# COMPACT_ATOMS: atom_id res chain seq x y z
N MET A 1 -31.67 -6.28 7.10
CA MET A 1 -30.32 -6.57 7.64
C MET A 1 -29.31 -5.84 6.76
N ASN A 2 -29.02 -4.58 7.13
CA ASN A 2 -28.09 -3.69 6.41
C ASN A 2 -27.04 -3.23 7.42
N GLU A 3 -25.83 -3.78 7.32
CA GLU A 3 -24.63 -3.24 7.99
C GLU A 3 -23.45 -3.34 7.01
N GLN A 4 -23.54 -2.55 5.93
CA GLN A 4 -22.39 -2.21 5.09
C GLN A 4 -21.64 -1.04 5.75
N VAL A 5 -21.07 -1.27 6.93
CA VAL A 5 -20.12 -0.30 7.49
C VAL A 5 -18.75 -0.60 6.89
N ALA A 6 -18.46 0.11 5.81
CA ALA A 6 -17.11 0.18 5.25
C ALA A 6 -16.21 0.93 6.26
N TRP A 7 -15.57 0.13 7.11
CA TRP A 7 -14.69 0.52 8.23
C TRP A 7 -13.39 1.23 7.81
N TRP A 8 -13.20 1.53 6.52
CA TRP A 8 -12.14 2.42 6.06
C TRP A 8 -12.76 3.74 5.55
N PRO A 9 -12.50 4.88 6.22
CA PRO A 9 -13.19 6.15 5.96
C PRO A 9 -13.20 6.58 4.48
N ASP A 10 -12.12 6.29 3.75
CA ASP A 10 -11.94 6.73 2.35
C ASP A 10 -12.40 5.73 1.28
N LEU A 11 -12.82 4.50 1.65
CA LEU A 11 -13.39 3.57 0.64
C LEU A 11 -14.83 3.98 0.24
N VAL A 12 -15.51 4.73 1.10
CA VAL A 12 -16.93 5.16 0.96
C VAL A 12 -17.07 6.48 0.21
N ALA A 13 -16.08 7.37 0.30
CA ALA A 13 -16.19 8.73 -0.24
C ALA A 13 -16.21 8.85 -1.78
N VAL A 14 -16.07 7.74 -2.52
CA VAL A 14 -15.97 7.74 -4.00
C VAL A 14 -17.00 6.78 -4.65
N GLY A 15 -18.13 6.51 -3.99
CA GLY A 15 -19.28 5.84 -4.61
C GLY A 15 -20.41 6.85 -4.86
N PRO A 16 -21.14 6.80 -6.00
CA PRO A 16 -22.33 7.61 -6.17
C PRO A 16 -23.39 7.08 -5.20
N ALA A 17 -23.64 7.83 -4.13
CA ALA A 17 -24.64 7.49 -3.12
C ALA A 17 -26.05 7.63 -3.73
N ALA A 18 -26.61 6.51 -4.21
CA ALA A 18 -28.03 6.39 -4.45
C ALA A 18 -28.74 6.08 -3.12
N GLY A 19 -29.37 7.11 -2.56
CA GLY A 19 -30.64 7.08 -1.82
C GLY A 19 -30.83 6.14 -0.62
N LEU A 20 -30.98 6.77 0.56
CA LEU A 20 -32.09 6.66 1.54
C LEU A 20 -31.61 6.52 3.00
N GLY A 21 -32.06 7.47 3.83
CA GLY A 21 -32.18 7.31 5.28
C GLY A 21 -31.29 8.23 6.09
N ALA A 22 -31.83 9.41 6.44
CA ALA A 22 -31.20 10.38 7.31
C ALA A 22 -31.17 9.91 8.78
N THR A 23 -30.02 10.05 9.42
CA THR A 23 -29.92 10.51 10.82
C THR A 23 -28.80 11.54 10.90
N THR A 24 -29.24 12.77 11.15
CA THR A 24 -28.48 13.95 11.56
C THR A 24 -27.68 13.68 12.83
N GLU A 25 -26.36 13.84 12.78
CA GLU A 25 -25.52 14.41 13.84
C GLU A 25 -24.10 14.68 13.31
N GLY A 26 -23.63 15.94 13.39
CA GLY A 26 -22.21 16.30 13.30
C GLY A 26 -21.64 16.82 11.97
N GLY A 27 -22.28 17.82 11.35
CA GLY A 27 -21.88 18.43 10.06
C GLY A 27 -20.57 19.24 10.01
N ASP A 28 -19.66 19.12 10.98
CA ASP A 28 -18.39 19.88 11.03
C ASP A 28 -17.14 18.97 11.04
N GLY A 29 -17.28 17.75 11.57
CA GLY A 29 -16.18 16.78 11.64
C GLY A 29 -15.77 16.25 10.26
N THR A 30 -16.74 16.00 9.39
CA THR A 30 -16.50 15.39 8.08
C THR A 30 -15.86 16.39 7.11
N GLU A 31 -16.27 17.66 7.11
CA GLU A 31 -15.64 18.70 6.29
C GLU A 31 -14.23 19.05 6.79
N SER A 32 -14.03 19.12 8.11
CA SER A 32 -12.70 19.28 8.73
C SER A 32 -11.77 18.11 8.41
N HIS A 33 -12.31 16.89 8.42
CA HIS A 33 -11.57 15.68 8.05
C HIS A 33 -11.20 15.68 6.56
N VAL A 34 -12.15 15.94 5.67
CA VAL A 34 -11.91 16.01 4.21
C VAL A 34 -10.90 17.11 3.86
N ARG A 35 -10.96 18.28 4.52
CA ARG A 35 -9.95 19.34 4.36
C ARG A 35 -8.57 18.90 4.84
N ARG A 36 -8.49 18.21 5.97
CA ARG A 36 -7.22 17.70 6.53
C ARG A 36 -6.61 16.60 5.65
N VAL A 37 -7.44 15.69 5.13
CA VAL A 37 -7.04 14.66 4.18
C VAL A 37 -6.54 15.30 2.88
N ARG A 38 -7.23 16.30 2.32
CA ARG A 38 -6.76 17.05 1.14
C ARG A 38 -5.42 17.75 1.38
N HIS A 39 -5.29 18.47 2.51
CA HIS A 39 -4.05 19.15 2.87
C HIS A 39 -2.87 18.18 3.11
N LEU A 40 -3.13 16.96 3.58
CA LEU A 40 -2.12 15.91 3.71
C LEU A 40 -1.86 15.18 2.39
N ALA A 41 -2.86 15.05 1.52
CA ALA A 41 -2.75 14.46 0.19
C ALA A 41 -1.90 15.33 -0.74
N ASP A 42 -1.94 16.66 -0.59
CA ASP A 42 -1.05 17.60 -1.28
C ASP A 42 0.44 17.39 -0.90
N ARG A 43 0.70 16.69 0.22
CA ARG A 43 2.02 16.16 0.60
C ARG A 43 2.10 14.67 0.27
N ILE A 44 2.38 14.35 -0.99
CA ILE A 44 2.58 12.97 -1.49
C ILE A 44 3.95 12.43 -0.99
N ASP A 45 4.17 12.45 0.32
CA ASP A 45 5.43 12.03 0.93
C ASP A 45 5.47 10.51 1.15
N GLY A 46 4.32 9.83 1.07
CA GLY A 46 4.19 8.37 1.25
C GLY A 46 4.55 7.88 2.64
N THR A 47 4.43 8.75 3.63
CA THR A 47 4.70 8.47 5.05
C THR A 47 3.45 8.04 5.80
N THR A 48 2.27 8.37 5.28
CA THR A 48 0.97 8.04 5.89
C THR A 48 0.01 7.48 4.85
N VAL A 49 -0.99 6.71 5.28
CA VAL A 49 -1.99 6.10 4.37
C VAL A 49 -2.80 7.17 3.63
N PHE A 50 -2.98 8.35 4.22
CA PHE A 50 -3.75 9.45 3.64
C PHE A 50 -3.05 10.13 2.45
N SER A 51 -1.73 9.98 2.31
CA SER A 51 -0.98 10.48 1.15
C SER A 51 -0.78 9.43 0.05
N LEU A 52 -1.44 8.27 0.19
CA LEU A 52 -1.44 7.22 -0.82
C LEU A 52 -2.54 7.43 -1.84
N SER A 53 -2.21 7.14 -3.11
CA SER A 53 -3.21 7.02 -4.17
C SER A 53 -4.14 5.82 -3.92
N ARG A 54 -5.30 5.81 -4.58
CA ARG A 54 -6.29 4.74 -4.39
C ARG A 54 -5.73 3.32 -4.63
N PRO A 55 -4.94 3.05 -5.70
CA PRO A 55 -4.32 1.74 -5.91
C PRO A 55 -3.36 1.34 -4.79
N GLU A 56 -2.58 2.30 -4.27
CA GLU A 56 -1.65 2.06 -3.18
C GLU A 56 -2.37 1.76 -1.87
N GLN A 57 -3.47 2.47 -1.58
CA GLN A 57 -4.31 2.20 -0.43
C GLN A 57 -4.88 0.79 -0.49
N LEU A 58 -5.38 0.35 -1.65
CA LEU A 58 -5.91 -1.01 -1.83
C LEU A 58 -4.83 -2.09 -1.58
N LEU A 59 -3.64 -1.93 -2.17
CA LEU A 59 -2.54 -2.87 -1.98
C LEU A 59 -2.07 -2.90 -0.52
N LEU A 60 -1.87 -1.73 0.10
CA LEU A 60 -1.47 -1.66 1.51
C LEU A 60 -2.52 -2.28 2.43
N TRP A 61 -3.78 -1.91 2.25
CA TRP A 61 -4.90 -2.38 3.05
C TRP A 61 -5.07 -3.90 2.97
N SER A 62 -5.02 -4.45 1.77
CA SER A 62 -5.09 -5.90 1.55
C SER A 62 -3.87 -6.64 2.13
N ALA A 63 -2.66 -6.10 2.00
CA ALA A 63 -1.47 -6.68 2.63
C ALA A 63 -1.60 -6.77 4.17
N ARG A 64 -2.08 -5.69 4.80
CA ARG A 64 -2.31 -5.67 6.24
C ARG A 64 -3.38 -6.68 6.67
N ARG A 65 -4.50 -6.76 5.94
CA ARG A 65 -5.55 -7.75 6.21
C ARG A 65 -5.04 -9.18 6.09
N TRP A 66 -4.26 -9.47 5.04
CA TRP A 66 -3.67 -10.79 4.82
C TRP A 66 -2.80 -11.20 5.99
N ARG A 67 -1.91 -10.30 6.43
CA ARG A 67 -1.01 -10.53 7.56
C ARG A 67 -1.76 -10.87 8.85
N HIS A 68 -2.97 -10.34 9.03
CA HIS A 68 -3.82 -10.56 10.18
C HIS A 68 -4.93 -11.60 9.96
N GLY A 69 -4.69 -12.59 9.09
CA GLY A 69 -5.56 -13.76 8.93
C GLY A 69 -6.63 -13.62 7.84
N ARG A 70 -6.32 -12.89 6.76
CA ARG A 70 -7.20 -12.76 5.58
C ARG A 70 -8.63 -12.29 5.94
N PHE A 71 -8.74 -11.44 6.97
CA PHE A 71 -10.04 -10.98 7.46
C PHE A 71 -10.80 -10.23 6.36
N ARG A 72 -12.09 -10.56 6.16
CA ARG A 72 -13.01 -9.94 5.17
C ARG A 72 -12.41 -9.78 3.76
N TRP A 73 -11.82 -10.85 3.26
CA TRP A 73 -11.24 -10.87 1.93
C TRP A 73 -12.28 -10.69 0.80
N ASP A 74 -13.54 -11.02 1.08
CA ASP A 74 -14.70 -10.68 0.25
C ASP A 74 -14.74 -9.19 -0.12
N GLN A 75 -14.39 -8.31 0.84
CA GLN A 75 -14.32 -6.86 0.59
C GLN A 75 -13.12 -6.48 -0.27
N VAL A 76 -11.99 -7.17 -0.09
CA VAL A 76 -10.78 -6.93 -0.91
C VAL A 76 -11.08 -7.28 -2.36
N GLU A 77 -11.67 -8.45 -2.61
CA GLU A 77 -12.11 -8.86 -3.95
C GLU A 77 -13.06 -7.85 -4.59
N ALA A 78 -14.05 -7.35 -3.84
CA ALA A 78 -14.98 -6.34 -4.34
C ALA A 78 -14.28 -5.02 -4.71
N GLU A 79 -13.29 -4.59 -3.93
CA GLU A 79 -12.48 -3.40 -4.22
C GLU A 79 -11.58 -3.58 -5.45
N PHE A 80 -10.97 -4.76 -5.61
CA PHE A 80 -10.20 -5.09 -6.82
C PHE A 80 -11.10 -5.06 -8.06
N LYS A 81 -12.29 -5.68 -8.02
CA LYS A 81 -13.28 -5.62 -9.11
C LYS A 81 -13.67 -4.20 -9.48
N ARG A 82 -13.86 -3.35 -8.47
CA ARG A 82 -14.26 -1.95 -8.66
C ARG A 82 -13.14 -1.11 -9.27
N LEU A 83 -11.90 -1.34 -8.83
CA LEU A 83 -10.74 -0.56 -9.29
C LEU A 83 -10.22 -1.04 -10.65
N LEU A 84 -10.34 -2.34 -10.93
CA LEU A 84 -9.90 -3.00 -12.16
C LEU A 84 -11.06 -3.79 -12.81
N PRO A 85 -12.00 -3.14 -13.52
CA PRO A 85 -13.13 -3.84 -14.13
C PRO A 85 -12.73 -5.00 -15.06
N GLY A 86 -11.55 -4.91 -15.69
CA GLY A 86 -10.90 -6.01 -16.42
C GLY A 86 -9.63 -6.48 -15.72
N GLY A 87 -9.39 -7.79 -15.71
CA GLY A 87 -8.16 -8.39 -15.18
C GLY A 87 -8.04 -8.41 -13.65
N TRP A 88 -9.06 -8.00 -12.89
CA TRP A 88 -9.01 -8.03 -11.42
C TRP A 88 -8.73 -9.42 -10.85
N ALA A 89 -9.24 -10.49 -11.49
CA ALA A 89 -9.10 -11.86 -11.01
C ALA A 89 -7.63 -12.31 -11.03
N ASP A 90 -6.95 -12.07 -12.15
CA ASP A 90 -5.52 -12.36 -12.28
C ASP A 90 -4.68 -11.45 -11.37
N ALA A 91 -5.09 -10.19 -11.21
CA ALA A 91 -4.42 -9.25 -10.32
C ALA A 91 -4.51 -9.68 -8.86
N ILE A 92 -5.69 -10.12 -8.39
CA ILE A 92 -5.85 -10.55 -7.01
C ILE A 92 -5.16 -11.89 -6.75
N LEU A 93 -5.21 -12.85 -7.69
CA LEU A 93 -4.49 -14.13 -7.55
C LEU A 93 -2.98 -13.91 -7.47
N GLY A 94 -2.41 -13.14 -8.40
CA GLY A 94 -0.99 -12.81 -8.36
C GLY A 94 -0.59 -12.02 -7.09
N TRP A 95 -1.53 -11.23 -6.54
CA TRP A 95 -1.32 -10.52 -5.28
C TRP A 95 -1.38 -11.45 -4.06
N GLU A 96 -2.31 -12.40 -4.02
CA GLU A 96 -2.37 -13.44 -2.99
C GLU A 96 -1.08 -14.25 -2.95
N ASP A 97 -0.59 -14.70 -4.11
CA ASP A 97 0.67 -15.45 -4.20
C ASP A 97 1.85 -14.62 -3.68
N ALA A 98 1.93 -13.34 -4.04
CA ALA A 98 2.96 -12.45 -3.52
C ALA A 98 2.86 -12.26 -2.00
N LEU A 99 1.65 -12.12 -1.45
CA LEU A 99 1.41 -11.97 -0.02
C LEU A 99 1.72 -13.25 0.75
N GLU A 100 1.45 -14.42 0.18
CA GLU A 100 1.80 -15.71 0.76
C GLU A 100 3.32 -15.87 0.87
N GLN A 101 4.04 -15.53 -0.19
CA GLN A 101 5.50 -15.52 -0.21
C GLN A 101 6.07 -14.56 0.86
N LEU A 102 5.47 -13.37 1.01
CA LEU A 102 5.85 -12.42 2.07
C LEU A 102 5.50 -12.91 3.48
N HIS A 103 4.50 -13.79 3.63
CA HIS A 103 4.03 -14.28 4.93
C HIS A 103 4.77 -15.52 5.43
N HIS A 104 5.06 -16.48 4.55
CA HIS A 104 5.51 -17.83 4.93
C HIS A 104 7.00 -17.98 5.24
N TYR A 105 7.87 -17.06 4.79
CA TYR A 105 9.31 -17.29 4.83
C TYR A 105 10.07 -16.16 5.54
N PRO A 106 10.31 -16.29 6.86
CA PRO A 106 10.84 -15.22 7.67
C PRO A 106 12.37 -15.25 7.67
N SER A 107 13.05 -14.47 6.82
CA SER A 107 14.38 -13.98 7.18
C SER A 107 14.33 -12.68 7.97
N SER A 108 13.28 -11.90 7.74
CA SER A 108 12.89 -10.71 8.49
C SER A 108 11.37 -10.67 8.35
N ARG A 109 10.61 -10.84 9.43
CA ARG A 109 9.14 -10.68 9.35
C ARG A 109 8.87 -9.29 8.77
N PRO A 110 8.28 -9.15 7.57
CA PRO A 110 8.02 -7.83 7.03
C PRO A 110 7.22 -7.03 8.05
N GLU A 111 7.64 -5.81 8.32
CA GLU A 111 6.98 -4.86 9.22
C GLU A 111 5.67 -4.37 8.58
N ILE A 112 4.74 -5.26 8.30
CA ILE A 112 3.40 -4.88 7.84
C ILE A 112 2.58 -4.59 9.09
N GLY A 113 2.14 -3.34 9.22
CA GLY A 113 1.39 -2.86 10.37
C GLY A 113 -0.02 -3.45 10.42
N ASN A 114 -0.68 -3.28 11.56
CA ASN A 114 -2.11 -3.54 11.65
C ASN A 114 -2.94 -2.50 10.86
N GLY A 115 -4.22 -2.80 10.62
CA GLY A 115 -5.11 -1.91 9.87
C GLY A 115 -5.30 -0.53 10.50
N CYS A 116 -5.10 -0.38 11.82
CA CYS A 116 -5.35 0.87 12.53
C CYS A 116 -4.17 1.86 12.48
N ILE A 117 -2.97 1.42 12.10
CA ILE A 117 -1.79 2.28 12.03
C ILE A 117 -1.88 3.20 10.81
N THR A 118 -1.77 4.50 10.99
CA THR A 118 -1.84 5.47 9.88
C THR A 118 -0.50 5.74 9.22
N THR A 119 0.61 5.44 9.88
CA THR A 119 1.97 5.56 9.35
C THR A 119 2.35 4.34 8.52
N LEU A 120 3.20 4.53 7.51
CA LEU A 120 3.76 3.41 6.75
C LEU A 120 5.10 2.96 7.32
N SER A 121 5.27 1.65 7.46
CA SER A 121 6.58 1.07 7.76
C SER A 121 7.56 1.22 6.61
N GLN A 122 8.82 0.86 6.84
CA GLN A 122 9.81 0.79 5.76
C GLN A 122 9.48 -0.31 4.74
N ASP A 123 8.90 -1.43 5.18
CA ASP A 123 8.59 -2.57 4.32
C ASP A 123 7.34 -2.30 3.47
N GLU A 124 6.33 -1.65 4.04
CA GLU A 124 5.15 -1.19 3.32
C GLU A 124 5.54 -0.20 2.21
N ARG A 125 6.45 0.74 2.52
CA ARG A 125 7.01 1.64 1.51
C ARG A 125 7.84 0.91 0.46
N ALA A 126 8.67 -0.05 0.87
CA ALA A 126 9.48 -0.84 -0.05
C ALA A 126 8.61 -1.63 -1.03
N LEU A 127 7.53 -2.25 -0.54
CA LEU A 127 6.56 -3.00 -1.34
C LEU A 127 5.87 -2.10 -2.37
N LEU A 128 5.31 -0.97 -1.95
CA LEU A 128 4.66 -0.03 -2.86
C LEU A 128 5.65 0.56 -3.89
N THR A 129 6.88 0.88 -3.46
CA THR A 129 7.93 1.40 -4.35
C THR A 129 8.38 0.34 -5.36
N LEU A 130 8.48 -0.91 -4.92
CA LEU A 130 8.83 -2.03 -5.79
C LEU A 130 7.75 -2.23 -6.88
N VAL A 131 6.48 -2.28 -6.51
CA VAL A 131 5.36 -2.39 -7.48
C VAL A 131 5.36 -1.20 -8.44
N ALA A 132 5.49 0.04 -7.92
CA ALA A 132 5.59 1.23 -8.76
C ALA A 132 6.77 1.17 -9.73
N GLY A 133 7.93 0.67 -9.28
CA GLY A 133 9.09 0.45 -10.13
C GLY A 133 8.82 -0.57 -11.23
N LEU A 134 8.17 -1.69 -10.90
CA LEU A 134 7.89 -2.78 -11.84
C LEU A 134 6.92 -2.39 -12.96
N GLN A 135 6.10 -1.36 -12.75
CA GLN A 135 5.27 -0.76 -13.81
C GLN A 135 6.08 -0.03 -14.89
N ARG A 136 7.37 0.23 -14.65
CA ARG A 136 8.22 1.05 -15.52
C ARG A 136 9.38 0.22 -16.05
N PRO A 137 9.36 -0.22 -17.32
CA PRO A 137 10.34 -1.16 -17.88
C PRO A 137 11.77 -0.63 -17.95
N ARG A 138 11.97 0.69 -17.78
CA ARG A 138 13.28 1.36 -17.82
C ARG A 138 13.93 1.53 -16.45
N LEU A 139 13.22 1.24 -15.37
CA LEU A 139 13.76 1.35 -14.02
C LEU A 139 14.27 -0.01 -13.57
N VAL A 140 15.57 -0.06 -13.29
CA VAL A 140 16.15 -1.17 -12.54
C VAL A 140 15.64 -1.04 -11.11
N VAL A 141 14.56 -1.76 -10.81
CA VAL A 141 14.00 -1.76 -9.45
C VAL A 141 14.94 -2.57 -8.57
N GLY A 142 15.39 -1.93 -7.49
CA GLY A 142 16.59 -2.32 -6.79
C GLY A 142 16.49 -3.65 -6.07
N ASP A 143 17.51 -4.48 -6.28
CA ASP A 143 17.80 -5.69 -5.50
C ASP A 143 17.76 -5.43 -3.99
N LEU A 144 18.01 -4.20 -3.54
CA LEU A 144 17.92 -3.77 -2.14
C LEU A 144 16.49 -3.76 -1.60
N LEU A 145 15.49 -3.36 -2.38
CA LEU A 145 14.08 -3.41 -1.96
C LEU A 145 13.61 -4.86 -1.85
N LEU A 146 13.98 -5.70 -2.83
CA LEU A 146 13.71 -7.12 -2.79
C LEU A 146 14.46 -7.83 -1.66
N ALA A 147 15.71 -7.47 -1.39
CA ALA A 147 16.50 -8.02 -0.30
C ALA A 147 15.93 -7.70 1.08
N ARG A 148 15.22 -6.57 1.19
CA ARG A 148 14.50 -6.18 2.39
C ARG A 148 13.21 -6.98 2.60
N LEU A 149 12.53 -7.32 1.52
CA LEU A 149 11.23 -8.01 1.55
C LEU A 149 11.35 -9.54 1.58
N ALA A 150 12.40 -10.12 0.97
CA ALA A 150 12.52 -11.55 0.76
C ALA A 150 13.95 -12.10 0.82
N THR A 151 14.05 -13.36 1.25
CA THR A 151 15.29 -14.16 1.19
C THR A 151 15.79 -14.31 -0.25
N PRO A 152 17.11 -14.51 -0.46
CA PRO A 152 17.68 -14.70 -1.80
C PRO A 152 16.95 -15.75 -2.66
N GLY A 153 16.54 -16.87 -2.06
CA GLY A 153 15.86 -17.97 -2.77
C GLY A 153 14.47 -17.62 -3.30
N MET A 154 13.82 -16.58 -2.76
CA MET A 154 12.45 -16.22 -3.11
C MET A 154 12.34 -14.95 -3.96
N ARG A 155 13.42 -14.19 -4.10
CA ARG A 155 13.37 -12.89 -4.79
C ARG A 155 12.89 -13.01 -6.22
N LEU A 156 13.29 -14.08 -6.92
CA LEU A 156 12.90 -14.31 -8.31
C LEU A 156 11.40 -14.62 -8.44
N GLU A 157 10.85 -15.39 -7.51
CA GLU A 157 9.43 -15.72 -7.53
C GLU A 157 8.60 -14.49 -7.16
N LEU A 158 8.98 -13.78 -6.09
CA LEU A 158 8.29 -12.59 -5.61
C LEU A 158 8.32 -11.46 -6.64
N ILE A 159 9.46 -11.23 -7.30
CA ILE A 159 9.51 -10.19 -8.35
C ILE A 159 8.63 -10.57 -9.55
N THR A 160 8.49 -11.87 -9.85
CA THR A 160 7.67 -12.33 -10.97
C THR A 160 6.18 -12.14 -10.68
N THR A 161 5.71 -12.54 -9.49
CA THR A 161 4.31 -12.34 -9.08
C THR A 161 3.98 -10.85 -8.96
N LEU A 162 4.82 -10.06 -8.30
CA LEU A 162 4.63 -8.60 -8.20
C LEU A 162 4.67 -7.92 -9.56
N ARG A 163 5.45 -8.42 -10.51
CA ARG A 163 5.49 -7.87 -11.88
C ARG A 163 4.19 -8.15 -12.62
N ALA A 164 3.60 -9.33 -12.48
CA ALA A 164 2.30 -9.63 -13.08
C ALA A 164 1.22 -8.67 -12.55
N VAL A 165 1.16 -8.47 -11.23
CA VAL A 165 0.25 -7.50 -10.60
C VAL A 165 0.51 -6.08 -11.13
N ALA A 166 1.77 -5.65 -11.16
CA ALA A 166 2.16 -4.33 -11.65
C ALA A 166 1.72 -4.10 -13.11
N ILE A 167 1.91 -5.09 -13.99
CA ILE A 167 1.51 -5.04 -15.39
C ILE A 167 -0.01 -4.92 -15.51
N ILE A 168 -0.78 -5.70 -14.77
CA ILE A 168 -2.26 -5.64 -14.82
C ILE A 168 -2.75 -4.27 -14.35
N PHE A 169 -2.20 -3.74 -13.26
CA PHE A 169 -2.51 -2.39 -12.80
C PHE A 169 -2.16 -1.33 -13.86
N ALA A 170 -1.00 -1.44 -14.50
CA ALA A 170 -0.57 -0.51 -15.55
C ALA A 170 -1.47 -0.58 -16.79
N MET A 171 -1.87 -1.78 -17.24
CA MET A 171 -2.82 -1.95 -18.34
C MET A 171 -4.20 -1.40 -18.00
N GLY A 172 -4.62 -1.50 -16.73
CA GLY A 172 -5.84 -0.87 -16.21
C GLY A 172 -5.73 0.65 -16.01
N GLY A 173 -4.62 1.29 -16.37
CA GLY A 173 -4.40 2.73 -16.21
C GLY A 173 -4.09 3.17 -14.78
N LEU A 174 -3.81 2.24 -13.87
CA LEU A 174 -3.55 2.49 -12.45
C LEU A 174 -2.04 2.53 -12.17
N LEU A 175 -1.42 3.68 -12.46
CA LEU A 175 0.00 3.88 -12.19
C LEU A 175 0.24 4.30 -10.74
N LEU A 176 1.11 3.58 -10.04
CA LEU A 176 1.57 3.96 -8.72
C LEU A 176 2.66 5.04 -8.84
N PRO A 177 2.65 6.06 -7.95
CA PRO A 177 3.68 7.08 -7.92
C PRO A 177 5.02 6.49 -7.44
N LEU A 178 6.10 6.81 -8.14
CA LEU A 178 7.45 6.60 -7.59
C LEU A 178 7.74 7.70 -6.61
N ARG A 179 7.82 7.35 -5.33
CA ARG A 179 8.26 8.30 -4.33
C ARG A 179 9.77 8.23 -4.22
N ALA A 180 10.42 9.38 -4.35
CA ALA A 180 11.77 9.52 -3.83
C ALA A 180 11.72 9.23 -2.32
N ARG A 181 12.82 8.75 -1.75
CA ARG A 181 12.97 8.71 -0.29
C ARG A 181 12.58 10.11 0.19
N ALA A 182 11.52 10.20 1.03
CA ALA A 182 11.19 11.45 1.68
C ALA A 182 12.52 12.03 2.17
N PRO A 183 12.86 13.30 1.83
CA PRO A 183 14.11 13.88 2.30
C PRO A 183 14.11 13.60 3.80
N GLY A 184 15.08 12.76 4.20
CA GLY A 184 15.21 12.46 5.60
C GLY A 184 15.25 13.80 6.29
N ALA A 185 14.52 13.94 7.39
CA ALA A 185 14.93 14.88 8.42
C ALA A 185 16.36 14.46 8.81
N ALA A 186 17.33 14.88 8.02
CA ALA A 186 18.74 14.64 8.19
C ALA A 186 19.32 16.02 8.30
N GLN A 187 19.66 16.42 9.52
CA GLN A 187 20.76 17.33 9.82
C GLN A 187 20.84 17.44 11.35
N GLY A 188 21.74 16.68 11.98
CA GLY A 188 21.99 16.91 13.41
C GLY A 188 22.81 15.89 14.20
N GLN A 189 23.24 14.75 13.65
CA GLN A 189 24.23 13.93 14.36
C GLN A 189 25.55 13.87 13.58
N PRO A 190 26.60 14.55 14.06
CA PRO A 190 27.93 14.38 13.47
C PRO A 190 28.39 12.95 13.70
N VAL A 191 28.83 12.31 12.62
CA VAL A 191 29.51 11.02 12.65
C VAL A 191 30.70 11.15 13.62
N PRO A 192 30.81 10.33 14.68
CA PRO A 192 31.97 10.39 15.55
C PRO A 192 33.22 10.02 14.73
N PRO A 193 34.34 10.75 14.90
CA PRO A 193 35.54 10.47 14.13
C PRO A 193 36.03 9.04 14.43
N LEU A 194 36.21 8.26 13.36
CA LEU A 194 36.84 6.95 13.41
C LEU A 194 38.24 7.11 14.02
N ARG A 195 38.41 6.67 15.27
CA ARG A 195 39.72 6.52 15.88
C ARG A 195 40.38 5.27 15.29
N LEU A 196 41.34 5.48 14.40
CA LEU A 196 42.35 4.47 14.07
C LEU A 196 43.15 4.16 15.34
N VAL A 197 42.93 2.98 15.91
CA VAL A 197 43.79 2.40 16.94
C VAL A 197 45.06 1.95 16.22
N ARG A 198 46.20 2.55 16.59
CA ARG A 198 47.54 2.06 16.25
C ARG A 198 47.97 1.03 17.27
#